data_AF-A0A699TLJ6-F1
#
_entry.id   AF-A0A699TLJ6-F1
#
_cell.length_a   1.000
_cell.length_b   1.000
_cell.length_c   1.000
_cell.angle_alpha   90.00
_cell.angle_beta   90.00
_cell.angle_gamma   90.00
#
_symmetry.space_group_name_H-M   'P 1'
#
loop_
_entity.id
_entity.type
_entity.pdbx_description
1 polymer ?
#
loop_
_entity_poly.entity_id
_entity_poly.type
_entity_poly.pdbx_seq_one_letter_code
_entity_poly.pdbx_strand_id
1 'polypeptide(L)'
;MAISQTILTQDIADEIALVDVIADKLRGKMLDLRHAAAFFPHTTISASVDYSSTVGSDLVIVTARARQIPGESRLNLVQGTCLCFPWLFRLSQRL
;
A
#
# COMPACT_ATOMS: atom_id res chain seq x y z
N MET A 1 -2.11 5.96 -2.31
CA MET A 1 -1.56 6.76 -3.42
C MET A 1 -0.99 8.07 -2.95
N ALA A 2 -1.78 8.93 -2.28
CA ALA A 2 -1.27 10.20 -1.75
C ALA A 2 -0.01 10.00 -0.87
N ILE A 3 -0.04 9.05 0.06
CA ILE A 3 1.10 8.77 0.96
C ILE A 3 2.36 8.36 0.18
N SER A 4 2.26 7.39 -0.73
CA SER A 4 3.41 6.92 -1.53
C SER A 4 3.99 8.03 -2.40
N GLN A 5 3.13 8.90 -2.96
CA GLN A 5 3.57 10.05 -3.74
C GLN A 5 4.30 11.07 -2.86
N THR A 6 3.80 11.35 -1.65
CA THR A 6 4.47 12.26 -0.71
C THR A 6 5.84 11.73 -0.29
N ILE A 7 5.94 10.44 0.03
CA ILE A 7 7.21 9.77 0.38
C ILE A 7 8.22 9.91 -0.76
N LEU A 8 7.79 9.66 -2.00
CA LEU A 8 8.63 9.82 -3.19
C LEU A 8 9.08 11.27 -3.38
N THR A 9 8.16 12.25 -3.28
CA THR A 9 8.49 13.67 -3.52
C THR A 9 9.35 14.30 -2.42
N GLN A 10 9.30 13.76 -1.21
CA GLN A 10 10.10 14.21 -0.08
C GLN A 10 11.42 13.44 0.05
N ASP A 11 11.69 12.49 -0.86
CA ASP A 11 12.91 11.69 -0.90
C ASP A 11 13.20 10.98 0.45
N ILE A 12 12.16 10.37 1.03
CA ILE A 12 12.24 9.75 2.37
C ILE A 12 12.74 8.31 2.31
N ALA A 13 12.50 7.60 1.20
CA ALA A 13 12.77 6.16 1.09
C ALA A 13 13.47 5.81 -0.24
N ASP A 14 14.46 4.93 -0.15
CA ASP A 14 15.20 4.38 -1.30
C ASP A 14 14.39 3.31 -2.05
N GLU A 15 13.49 2.61 -1.37
CA GLU A 15 12.63 1.59 -1.96
C GLU A 15 11.17 1.76 -1.51
N ILE A 16 10.25 1.68 -2.47
CA ILE A 16 8.81 1.73 -2.23
C ILE A 16 8.17 0.49 -2.85
N ALA A 17 7.72 -0.44 -1.99
CA ALA A 17 6.93 -1.60 -2.37
C ALA A 17 5.43 -1.33 -2.20
N LEU A 18 4.67 -1.44 -3.28
CA LEU A 18 3.21 -1.28 -3.27
C LEU A 18 2.51 -2.63 -3.31
N VAL A 19 1.60 -2.86 -2.36
CA VAL A 19 0.77 -4.06 -2.34
C VAL A 19 -0.71 -3.71 -2.31
N ASP A 20 -1.47 -4.32 -3.21
CA ASP A 20 -2.92 -4.15 -3.33
C ASP A 20 -3.51 -5.42 -3.96
N VAL A 21 -4.75 -5.75 -3.62
CA VAL A 21 -5.43 -6.96 -4.11
C VAL A 21 -5.89 -6.82 -5.57
N ILE A 22 -6.00 -5.58 -6.07
CA ILE A 22 -6.45 -5.30 -7.44
C ILE A 22 -5.25 -5.02 -8.34
N ALA A 23 -4.77 -6.07 -9.03
CA ALA A 23 -3.56 -6.03 -9.88
C ALA A 23 -3.57 -4.90 -10.92
N ASP A 24 -4.69 -4.69 -11.63
CA ASP A 24 -4.76 -3.67 -12.69
C ASP A 24 -4.63 -2.24 -12.13
N LYS A 25 -5.32 -1.96 -11.02
CA LYS A 25 -5.22 -0.66 -10.33
C LYS A 25 -3.81 -0.47 -9.75
N LEU A 26 -3.22 -1.54 -9.22
CA LEU A 26 -1.87 -1.51 -8.67
C LEU A 26 -0.84 -1.19 -9.75
N ARG A 27 -0.92 -1.85 -10.90
CA ARG A 27 -0.06 -1.59 -12.06
C ARG A 27 -0.18 -0.15 -12.54
N GLY A 28 -1.40 0.38 -12.65
CA GLY A 28 -1.64 1.77 -13.01
C GLY A 28 -0.97 2.75 -12.04
N LYS A 29 -1.13 2.51 -10.73
CA LYS A 29 -0.48 3.31 -9.67
C LYS A 29 1.04 3.24 -9.73
N MET A 30 1.60 2.05 -9.92
CA MET A 30 3.05 1.87 -10.04
C MET A 30 3.61 2.65 -11.23
N LEU A 31 2.94 2.60 -12.39
CA LEU A 31 3.36 3.33 -13.58
C LEU A 31 3.33 4.84 -13.37
N ASP A 32 2.31 5.35 -12.70
CA ASP A 32 2.19 6.77 -12.33
C ASP A 32 3.37 7.21 -11.44
N LEU A 33 3.69 6.43 -10.41
CA LEU A 33 4.83 6.73 -9.53
C LEU A 33 6.19 6.57 -10.24
N ARG A 34 6.34 5.60 -11.14
CA ARG A 34 7.57 5.45 -11.94
C ARG A 34 7.79 6.61 -12.89
N HIS A 35 6.72 7.16 -13.46
CA HIS A 35 6.83 8.37 -14.26
C HIS A 35 7.29 9.55 -13.40
N ALA A 36 6.76 9.68 -12.17
CA ALA A 36 7.25 10.67 -11.22
C ALA A 36 8.70 10.40 -10.76
N ALA A 37 9.10 9.14 -10.61
CA ALA A 37 10.46 8.77 -10.21
C ALA A 37 11.54 9.11 -11.25
N ALA A 38 11.17 9.45 -12.49
CA ALA A 38 12.11 10.04 -13.44
C ALA A 38 12.74 11.35 -12.91
N PHE A 39 12.07 12.02 -11.97
CA PHE A 39 12.57 13.21 -11.29
C PHE A 39 13.31 12.91 -9.98
N PHE A 40 13.30 11.65 -9.50
CA PHE A 40 13.87 11.20 -8.24
C PHE A 40 14.65 9.88 -8.46
N PRO A 41 15.90 9.95 -8.96
CA PRO A 41 16.61 8.79 -9.51
C PRO A 41 17.03 7.74 -8.48
N HIS A 42 16.91 8.03 -7.18
CA HIS A 42 17.36 7.16 -6.10
C HIS A 42 16.29 6.18 -5.59
N THR A 43 15.01 6.38 -5.95
CA THR A 43 13.92 5.55 -5.42
C THR A 43 13.53 4.41 -6.37
N THR A 44 13.66 3.17 -5.91
CA THR A 44 13.17 1.99 -6.61
C THR A 44 11.72 1.73 -6.25
N ILE A 45 10.85 1.63 -7.26
CA ILE A 45 9.43 1.34 -7.07
C ILE A 45 9.10 -0.07 -7.60
N SER A 46 8.58 -0.90 -6.70
CA SER A 46 8.09 -2.25 -6.97
C SER A 46 6.60 -2.34 -6.61
N ALA A 47 5.87 -3.22 -7.30
CA ALA A 47 4.46 -3.46 -6.99
C ALA A 47 4.11 -4.93 -7.21
N SER A 48 3.41 -5.52 -6.25
CA SER A 48 3.02 -6.93 -6.27
C SER A 48 1.68 -7.13 -5.57
N VAL A 49 0.93 -8.14 -6.00
CA VAL A 49 -0.25 -8.61 -5.26
C VAL A 49 0.17 -9.48 -4.08
N ASP A 50 1.32 -10.14 -4.21
CA ASP A 50 1.90 -10.97 -3.17
C ASP A 50 2.69 -10.13 -2.17
N TYR A 51 2.42 -10.40 -0.89
CA TYR A 51 3.10 -9.79 0.25
C TYR A 51 4.56 -10.24 0.42
N SER A 52 5.07 -11.16 -0.41
CA SER A 52 6.49 -11.51 -0.41
C SER A 52 7.39 -10.33 -0.80
N SER A 53 6.86 -9.35 -1.52
CA SER A 53 7.59 -8.14 -1.88
C SER A 53 7.81 -7.16 -0.72
N THR A 54 7.20 -7.38 0.44
CA THR A 54 7.36 -6.51 1.63
C THR A 54 8.35 -7.06 2.64
N VAL A 55 9.04 -8.15 2.34
CA VAL A 55 10.04 -8.73 3.24
C VAL A 55 11.23 -7.77 3.35
N GLY A 56 11.68 -7.48 4.57
CA GLY A 56 12.80 -6.55 4.82
C GLY A 56 12.42 -5.06 4.76
N SER A 57 11.12 -4.72 4.81
CA SER A 57 10.69 -3.32 4.92
C SER A 57 10.87 -2.79 6.35
N ASP A 58 11.56 -1.66 6.50
CA ASP A 58 11.72 -0.99 7.81
C ASP A 58 10.41 -0.39 8.35
N LEU A 59 9.52 0.02 7.44
CA LEU A 59 8.24 0.64 7.76
C LEU A 59 7.14 0.13 6.83
N VAL A 60 5.99 -0.25 7.42
CA VAL A 60 4.80 -0.63 6.67
C VAL A 60 3.64 0.31 6.99
N ILE A 61 3.07 0.91 5.94
CA ILE A 61 1.92 1.80 6.05
C ILE A 61 0.67 1.09 5.52
N VAL A 62 -0.26 0.80 6.43
CA VAL A 62 -1.52 0.13 6.08
C VAL A 62 -2.59 1.19 5.76
N THR A 63 -3.06 1.20 4.52
CA THR A 63 -4.11 2.12 4.07
C THR A 63 -5.39 1.42 3.61
N ALA A 64 -5.42 0.08 3.62
CA ALA A 64 -6.58 -0.70 3.24
C ALA A 64 -7.71 -0.52 4.27
N ARG A 65 -8.91 -0.21 3.77
CA ARG A 65 -10.10 -0.05 4.61
C ARG A 65 -11.37 -0.41 3.84
N ALA A 66 -12.36 -0.95 4.53
CA ALA A 66 -13.71 -1.07 3.99
C ALA A 66 -14.31 0.32 3.72
N ARG A 67 -14.97 0.47 2.58
CA ARG A 67 -15.69 1.71 2.23
C ARG A 67 -17.02 1.73 2.97
N GLN A 68 -17.31 2.81 3.70
CA GLN A 68 -18.59 2.97 4.39
C GLN A 68 -19.74 3.11 3.39
N ILE A 69 -20.83 2.40 3.66
CA ILE A 69 -22.07 2.49 2.89
C ILE A 69 -23.01 3.52 3.55
N PRO A 70 -23.80 4.30 2.80
CA PRO A 70 -24.76 5.24 3.38
C PRO A 70 -25.71 4.52 4.36
N GLY A 71 -25.84 5.05 5.58
CA GLY A 71 -26.66 4.46 6.64
C GLY A 71 -26.00 3.35 7.46
N GLU A 72 -24.76 2.96 7.14
CA GLU A 72 -24.02 1.95 7.89
C GLU A 72 -23.52 2.47 9.25
N SER A 73 -23.71 1.66 10.30
CA SER A 73 -23.23 1.98 11.65
C SER A 73 -21.70 1.91 11.71
N ARG A 74 -21.10 2.71 12.61
CA ARG A 74 -19.63 2.68 12.83
C ARG A 74 -19.13 1.28 13.21
N LEU A 75 -19.92 0.52 13.96
CA LEU A 75 -19.55 -0.80 14.44
C LEU A 75 -19.50 -1.82 13.28
N ASN A 76 -20.47 -1.76 12.37
CA ASN A 76 -20.50 -2.61 11.17
C ASN A 76 -19.32 -2.29 10.24
N LEU A 77 -19.01 -1.01 10.06
CA LEU A 77 -17.84 -0.58 9.26
C LEU A 77 -16.52 -1.10 9.85
N VAL A 78 -16.38 -1.06 11.18
CA VAL A 78 -15.20 -1.60 11.87
C VAL A 78 -15.11 -3.10 11.68
N GLN A 79 -16.21 -3.85 11.82
CA GLN A 79 -16.23 -5.28 11.54
C GLN A 79 -15.83 -5.60 10.09
N GLY A 80 -16.36 -4.86 9.11
CA GLY A 80 -15.97 -4.98 7.71
C GLY A 80 -14.48 -4.71 7.50
N THR A 81 -13.92 -3.73 8.20
CA THR A 81 -12.49 -3.46 8.16
C THR A 81 -11.69 -4.57 8.84
N CYS A 82 -12.13 -5.07 10.01
CA CYS A 82 -11.54 -6.21 10.75
C CYS A 82 -11.43 -7.48 9.88
N LEU A 83 -12.40 -7.73 9.01
CA LEU A 83 -12.35 -8.82 8.03
C LEU A 83 -11.23 -8.64 6.99
N CYS A 84 -10.78 -7.40 6.76
CA CYS A 84 -9.58 -7.05 6.01
C CYS A 84 -8.32 -6.94 6.90
N PHE A 85 -8.23 -7.60 8.05
CA PHE A 85 -6.99 -7.72 8.84
C PHE A 85 -6.35 -9.12 8.92
N PRO A 86 -6.98 -10.27 8.54
CA PRO A 86 -6.33 -11.57 8.63
C PRO A 86 -5.01 -11.66 7.85
N TRP A 87 -4.89 -10.95 6.74
CA TRP A 87 -3.65 -10.82 5.97
C TRP A 87 -2.59 -9.92 6.66
N LEU A 88 -2.97 -8.98 7.53
CA LEU A 88 -2.01 -8.16 8.28
C LEU A 88 -1.20 -8.99 9.27
N PHE A 89 -1.85 -9.97 9.92
CA PHE A 89 -1.15 -10.92 10.79
C PHE A 89 -0.12 -11.76 10.03
N ARG A 90 -0.40 -12.13 8.78
CA ARG A 90 0.58 -12.85 7.93
C ARG A 90 1.74 -11.96 7.51
N LEU A 91 1.49 -10.66 7.37
CA LEU A 91 2.51 -9.67 7.03
C LEU A 91 3.47 -9.43 8.20
N SER A 92 2.94 -9.30 9.42
CA SER A 92 3.75 -9.13 10.65
C SER A 92 4.70 -10.30 10.93
N GLN A 93 4.42 -11.51 10.44
CA GLN A 93 5.31 -12.67 10.62
C GLN A 93 6.42 -12.76 9.56
N ARG A 94 6.43 -11.85 8.58
CA ARG A 94 7.36 -11.87 7.44
C ARG A 94 8.17 -10.57 7.29
N LEU A 95 7.93 -9.59 8.16
CA LEU A 95 8.77 -8.40 8.31
C LEU A 95 10.02 -8.75 9.13
#